data_AF-A0A4V6PBC7-F1
#
_entry.id   AF-A0A4V6PBC7-F1
#
_cell.length_a   1.000
_cell.length_b   1.000
_cell.length_c   1.000
_cell.angle_alpha   90.00
_cell.angle_beta   90.00
_cell.angle_gamma   90.00
#
_symmetry.space_group_name_H-M   'P 1'
#
loop_
_entity.id
_entity.type
_entity.pdbx_description
1 polymer ?
#
loop_
_entity_poly.entity_id
_entity_poly.type
_entity_poly.pdbx_seq_one_letter_code
_entity_poly.pdbx_strand_id
1 'polypeptide(L)' 'MTPTTRAALAAARWRKSSRSGDEGACVEMAVVPGAVAVRDSKDPDGPALLFP' A
#
# COMPACT_ATOMS: atom_id res chain seq x y z
N MET A 1 18.29 -1.16 13.21
CA MET A 1 18.33 -1.43 11.76
C MET A 1 16.99 -0.99 11.18
N THR A 2 16.92 0.18 10.55
CA THR A 2 15.67 0.66 9.95
C THR A 2 15.42 -0.15 8.68
N PRO A 3 14.32 -0.92 8.57
CA PRO A 3 14.04 -1.63 7.34
C PRO A 3 13.94 -0.61 6.21
N THR A 4 14.61 -0.88 5.10
CA THR A 4 14.47 -0.08 3.89
C THR A 4 12.99 -0.04 3.51
N THR A 5 12.50 1.09 3.04
CA THR A 5 11.09 1.31 2.66
C THR A 5 10.51 0.17 1.81
N ARG A 6 11.30 -0.40 0.90
CA ARG A 6 10.92 -1.58 0.11
C ARG A 6 10.66 -2.83 0.95
N ALA A 7 11.53 -3.13 1.92
CA ALA A 7 11.35 -4.26 2.82
C ALA A 7 10.11 -4.05 3.71
N ALA A 8 9.87 -2.81 4.13
CA ALA A 8 8.66 -2.46 4.87
C ALA A 8 7.38 -2.67 4.03
N LEU A 9 7.39 -2.29 2.75
CA LEU A 9 6.27 -2.51 1.81
C LEU A 9 6.02 -4.00 1.53
N ALA A 10 7.09 -4.79 1.38
CA ALA A 10 6.99 -6.23 1.14
C ALA A 10 6.39 -6.99 2.34
N ALA A 11 6.66 -6.53 3.57
CA ALA A 11 6.10 -7.08 4.80
C ALA A 11 4.79 -6.40 5.25
N ALA A 12 4.30 -5.42 4.49
CA ALA A 12 3.18 -4.61 4.90
C ALA A 12 1.86 -5.39 4.89
N ARG A 13 1.02 -5.17 5.91
CA ARG A 13 -0.33 -5.75 5.97
C ARG A 13 -1.30 -4.87 5.19
N TRP A 14 -1.43 -5.18 3.90
CA TRP A 14 -2.33 -4.49 2.98
C TRP A 14 -3.80 -4.75 3.34
N ARG A 15 -4.59 -3.68 3.34
CA ARG A 15 -6.04 -3.74 3.47
C ARG A 15 -6.68 -3.04 2.28
N LYS A 16 -7.63 -3.69 1.65
CA LYS A 16 -8.45 -3.05 0.61
C LYS A 16 -9.27 -1.91 1.23
N SER A 17 -9.32 -0.78 0.53
CA SER A 17 -10.16 0.35 0.95
C SER A 17 -11.64 -0.01 0.82
N SER A 18 -12.47 0.42 1.79
CA SER A 18 -13.93 0.29 1.69
C SER A 18 -14.55 1.18 0.61
N ARG A 19 -13.76 2.12 0.06
CA ARG A 19 -14.16 2.97 -1.07
C ARG A 19 -13.80 2.38 -2.43
N SER A 20 -13.22 1.19 -2.48
CA SER A 20 -13.04 0.45 -3.73
C SER A 20 -14.39 -0.11 -4.16
N GLY A 21 -15.11 0.67 -4.99
CA GLY A 21 -16.32 0.21 -5.68
C GLY A 21 -16.02 -0.59 -6.94
N ASP A 22 -17.06 -1.16 -7.55
CA ASP A 22 -16.98 -1.99 -8.75
C ASP A 22 -16.48 -1.24 -10.01
N GLU A 23 -16.38 0.09 -9.96
CA GLU A 23 -15.94 0.95 -11.08
C GLU A 23 -14.41 0.98 -11.28
N GLY A 24 -13.68 0.04 -10.69
CA GLY A 24 -12.31 -0.26 -11.12
C GLY A 24 -11.20 0.63 -10.53
N ALA A 25 -11.47 1.45 -9.51
CA ALA A 25 -10.45 2.19 -8.76
C ALA A 25 -10.11 1.49 -7.43
N CYS A 26 -9.70 0.22 -7.51
CA CYS A 26 -9.39 -0.57 -6.33
C CYS A 26 -8.02 -0.19 -5.77
N VAL A 27 -7.97 0.30 -4.52
CA VAL A 27 -6.72 0.67 -3.84
C VAL A 27 -6.59 -0.08 -2.52
N GLU A 28 -5.35 -0.44 -2.19
CA GLU A 28 -5.00 -1.00 -0.89
C GLU A 28 -4.11 -0.03 -0.12
N MET A 29 -4.27 -0.02 1.20
CA MET A 29 -3.41 0.76 2.08
C MET A 29 -2.74 -0.11 3.12
N ALA A 30 -1.55 0.28 3.55
CA ALA A 30 -0.86 -0.34 4.66
C ALA A 30 -0.14 0.70 5.50
N VAL A 31 -0.12 0.49 6.81
CA VAL A 31 0.70 1.30 7.72
C VAL A 31 2.11 0.72 7.74
N VAL A 32 3.09 1.54 7.40
CA VAL A 32 4.52 1.19 7.44
C VAL A 32 5.24 2.16 8.40
N PRO A 33 6.47 1.84 8.86
CA PRO A 33 7.18 2.73 9.76
C PRO A 33 7.37 4.13 9.15
N GLY A 34 6.76 5.14 9.77
CA GLY A 34 6.89 6.55 9.38
C GLY A 34 6.09 6.99 8.15
N ALA A 35 5.18 6.17 7.63
CA ALA A 35 4.30 6.55 6.51
C ALA A 35 3.07 5.64 6.39
N VAL A 36 2.08 6.09 5.61
CA VAL A 36 1.02 5.25 5.03
C VAL A 36 1.38 4.96 3.58
N ALA A 37 1.42 3.67 3.23
CA ALA A 37 1.60 3.21 1.87
C ALA A 37 0.25 2.99 1.19
N VAL A 38 0.14 3.40 -0.07
CA VAL A 38 -1.04 3.20 -0.91
C VAL A 38 -0.60 2.60 -2.24
N ARG A 39 -1.25 1.52 -2.68
CA ARG A 39 -1.01 0.90 -3.98
C ARG A 39 -2.31 0.57 -4.71
N ASP A 40 -2.22 0.33 -6.01
CA ASP A 40 -3.34 -0.18 -6.80
C ASP A 40 -3.53 -1.68 -6.51
N SER A 41 -4.76 -2.11 -6.22
CA SER A 41 -5.06 -3.52 -5.94
C SER A 41 -4.90 -4.42 -7.17
N LYS A 42 -5.00 -3.84 -8.38
CA LYS A 42 -4.90 -4.54 -9.66
C LYS A 42 -3.44 -4.70 -10.11
N ASP A 43 -2.53 -3.94 -9.51
CA ASP A 43 -1.08 -4.05 -9.73
C ASP A 43 -0.33 -4.09 -8.38
N PRO A 44 -0.41 -5.22 -7.64
CA PRO A 44 0.18 -5.34 -6.30
C PRO A 44 1.72 -5.32 -6.29
N ASP A 45 2.35 -5.67 -7.42
CA ASP A 45 3.81 -5.64 -7.61
C ASP A 45 4.31 -4.29 -8.16
N GLY A 46 3.37 -3.42 -8.55
CA GLY A 46 3.62 -2.06 -8.97
C GLY A 46 4.10 -1.12 -7.85
N PRO A 47 4.42 0.14 -8.19
CA PRO A 47 4.89 1.12 -7.23
C PRO A 47 3.80 1.51 -6.21
N ALA A 48 4.20 1.65 -4.95
CA ALA A 48 3.36 2.20 -3.88
C ALA A 48 3.70 3.68 -3.62
N LEU A 49 2.67 4.50 -3.46
CA LEU A 49 2.79 5.88 -2.98
C LEU A 49 2.93 5.89 -1.45
N LEU A 50 3.71 6.83 -0.93
CA LEU A 50 3.98 6.98 0.50
C LEU A 50 3.56 8.36 0.98
N PHE A 51 2.78 8.40 2.05
CA PHE A 51 2.29 9.61 2.69
C PHE A 51 2.83 9.67 4.13
N PRO A 52 3.56 10.72 4.52
CA PRO A 52 4.07 10.88 5.89
C PRO A 52 2.95 11.11 6.91
#